data_AF-A0A7X9WYT4-F1
#
_entry.id   AF-A0A7X9WYT4-F1
#
_cell.length_a   1.000
_cell.length_b   1.000
_cell.length_c   1.000
_cell.angle_alpha   90.00
_cell.angle_beta   90.00
_cell.angle_gamma   90.00
#
_symmetry.space_group_name_H-M   'P 1'
#
loop_
_entity.id
_entity.type
_entity.pdbx_description
1 polymer ?
#
loop_
_entity_poly.entity_id
_entity_poly.type
_entity_poly.pdbx_seq_one_letter_code
_entity_poly.pdbx_strand_id
1 'polypeptide(L)'
;MQPMSPAAARNLWIGSMTFASIATTLVLACATPFPALAALATLYVPRTAGIILMLAAWSASQAVGYCLLDYSLTAQNAGWAFTLALAAMAALLVADHAVSALPVRSSFARLVIAYIAAFVGFKLVVLVGAVAMNAGYAAFTPDILLRQFVRYALILGGLRLFQLLLESGGLLRRDLRAAA
;
A
#
# COMPACT_ATOMS: atom_id res chain seq x y z
N MET A 1 -28.23 -11.07 11.09
CA MET A 1 -27.12 -10.09 11.22
C MET A 1 -27.59 -8.77 10.64
N GLN A 2 -27.65 -7.71 11.44
CA GLN A 2 -27.94 -6.36 10.90
C GLN A 2 -26.81 -5.94 9.95
N PRO A 3 -27.10 -5.27 8.83
CA PRO A 3 -26.06 -4.79 7.93
C PRO A 3 -25.18 -3.77 8.68
N MET A 4 -23.86 -3.97 8.62
CA MET A 4 -22.91 -3.01 9.20
C MET A 4 -23.07 -1.65 8.52
N SER A 5 -22.86 -0.57 9.28
CA SER A 5 -22.80 0.76 8.67
C SER A 5 -21.64 0.84 7.67
N PRO A 6 -21.74 1.66 6.60
CA PRO A 6 -20.67 1.78 5.61
C PRO A 6 -19.33 2.24 6.22
N ALA A 7 -19.38 3.07 7.26
CA ALA A 7 -18.21 3.50 8.01
C ALA A 7 -17.54 2.32 8.76
N ALA A 8 -18.33 1.44 9.38
CA ALA A 8 -17.81 0.25 10.06
C ALA A 8 -17.18 -0.74 9.07
N ALA A 9 -17.81 -0.98 7.92
CA ALA A 9 -17.24 -1.83 6.86
C ALA A 9 -15.91 -1.29 6.33
N ARG A 10 -15.80 0.02 6.14
CA ARG A 10 -14.58 0.69 5.71
C ARG A 10 -13.47 0.59 6.76
N ASN A 11 -13.78 0.83 8.03
CA ASN A 11 -12.81 0.72 9.11
C ASN A 11 -12.33 -0.73 9.28
N LEU A 12 -13.23 -1.71 9.17
CA LEU A 12 -12.88 -3.13 9.16
C LEU A 12 -11.97 -3.48 7.98
N TRP A 13 -12.26 -2.95 6.79
CA TRP A 13 -11.42 -3.15 5.61
C TRP A 13 -10.02 -2.56 5.81
N ILE A 14 -9.93 -1.30 6.27
CA ILE A 14 -8.65 -0.64 6.57
C ILE A 14 -7.86 -1.46 7.60
N GLY A 15 -8.51 -1.87 8.69
CA GLY A 15 -7.89 -2.68 9.74
C GLY A 15 -7.38 -4.02 9.20
N SER A 16 -8.19 -4.71 8.38
CA SER A 16 -7.83 -6.00 7.79
C SER A 16 -6.66 -5.88 6.82
N MET A 17 -6.64 -4.86 5.96
CA MET A 17 -5.55 -4.60 5.03
C MET A 17 -4.27 -4.19 5.75
N THR A 18 -4.38 -3.38 6.82
CA THR A 18 -3.25 -3.01 7.68
C THR A 18 -2.68 -4.25 8.35
N PHE A 19 -3.51 -5.11 8.92
CA PHE A 19 -3.09 -6.36 9.55
C PHE A 19 -2.41 -7.31 8.55
N ALA A 20 -3.00 -7.49 7.35
CA ALA A 20 -2.39 -8.28 6.29
C ALA A 20 -1.02 -7.70 5.85
N SER A 21 -0.87 -6.37 5.85
CA SER A 21 0.40 -5.70 5.56
C SER A 21 1.46 -6.00 6.64
N ILE A 22 1.09 -6.06 7.92
CA ILE A 22 2.00 -6.43 9.01
C ILE A 22 2.43 -7.90 8.85
N ALA A 23 1.48 -8.81 8.60
CA ALA A 23 1.78 -10.22 8.40
C ALA A 23 2.75 -10.45 7.22
N THR A 24 2.54 -9.74 6.10
CA THR A 24 3.47 -9.81 4.96
C THR A 24 4.85 -9.23 5.29
N THR A 25 4.93 -8.14 6.06
CA THR A 25 6.21 -7.59 6.55
C THR A 25 6.98 -8.59 7.42
N LEU A 26 6.29 -9.27 8.35
CA LEU A 26 6.90 -10.25 9.25
C LEU A 26 7.29 -11.57 8.56
N VAL A 27 6.44 -12.10 7.67
CA VAL A 27 6.67 -13.40 7.00
C VAL A 27 7.68 -13.28 5.85
N LEU A 28 7.66 -12.18 5.11
CA LEU A 28 8.48 -12.01 3.90
C LEU A 28 9.71 -11.12 4.12
N ALA A 29 9.95 -10.71 5.38
CA ALA A 29 11.06 -9.84 5.80
C ALA A 29 11.22 -8.57 4.93
N CYS A 30 10.11 -8.03 4.43
CA CYS A 30 10.11 -6.99 3.40
C CYS A 30 9.45 -5.71 3.92
N ALA A 31 9.93 -4.55 3.46
CA ALA A 31 9.24 -3.28 3.66
C ALA A 31 7.78 -3.38 3.17
N THR A 32 6.86 -2.82 3.96
CA THR A 32 5.41 -2.81 3.73
C THR A 32 5.06 -2.62 2.24
N PRO A 33 4.13 -3.42 1.69
CA PRO A 33 3.84 -3.44 0.25
C PRO A 33 2.96 -2.25 -0.18
N PHE A 34 3.43 -1.02 0.04
CA PHE A 34 2.68 0.21 -0.25
C PHE A 34 2.16 0.28 -1.69
N PRO A 35 2.90 -0.11 -2.76
CA PRO A 35 2.36 -0.11 -4.11
C PRO A 35 1.13 -0.99 -4.29
N ALA A 36 1.09 -2.16 -3.65
CA ALA A 36 -0.05 -3.08 -3.72
C ALA A 36 -1.26 -2.53 -2.95
N LEU A 37 -1.02 -1.99 -1.74
CA LEU A 37 -2.07 -1.38 -0.92
C LEU A 37 -2.67 -0.15 -1.62
N ALA A 38 -1.83 0.71 -2.22
CA ALA A 38 -2.24 1.87 -2.99
C ALA A 38 -3.12 1.48 -4.18
N ALA A 39 -2.71 0.46 -4.96
CA ALA A 39 -3.47 -0.02 -6.11
C ALA A 39 -4.88 -0.49 -5.73
N LEU A 40 -5.02 -1.21 -4.62
CA LEU A 40 -6.34 -1.61 -4.09
C LEU A 40 -7.11 -0.40 -3.56
N ALA A 41 -6.46 0.43 -2.75
CA ALA A 41 -7.12 1.58 -2.13
C ALA A 41 -7.74 2.51 -3.18
N THR A 42 -6.99 2.82 -4.24
CA THR A 42 -7.46 3.62 -5.39
C THR A 42 -8.75 3.06 -5.98
N LEU A 43 -8.93 1.73 -6.03
CA LEU A 43 -10.07 1.11 -6.68
C LEU A 43 -11.26 0.85 -5.75
N TYR A 44 -11.03 0.63 -4.46
CA TYR A 44 -12.08 0.12 -3.57
C TYR A 44 -12.56 1.11 -2.51
N VAL A 45 -11.81 2.17 -2.21
CA VAL A 45 -12.19 3.14 -1.15
C VAL A 45 -12.06 4.59 -1.64
N PRO A 46 -12.73 5.57 -0.99
CA PRO A 46 -12.48 6.98 -1.27
C PRO A 46 -11.04 7.35 -0.91
N ARG A 47 -10.49 8.36 -1.59
CA ARG A 47 -9.10 8.82 -1.44
C ARG A 47 -8.70 9.07 0.02
N THR A 48 -9.57 9.69 0.81
CA THR A 48 -9.33 9.95 2.25
C THR A 48 -9.10 8.66 3.03
N ALA A 49 -9.87 7.61 2.74
CA ALA A 49 -9.71 6.31 3.37
C ALA A 49 -8.44 5.58 2.88
N GLY A 50 -8.07 5.78 1.62
CA GLY A 50 -6.77 5.34 1.10
C GLY A 50 -5.60 5.99 1.84
N ILE A 51 -5.66 7.31 2.10
CA ILE A 51 -4.65 8.04 2.87
C ILE A 51 -4.55 7.46 4.29
N ILE A 52 -5.69 7.25 4.95
CA ILE A 52 -5.74 6.63 6.29
C ILE A 52 -5.10 5.24 6.26
N LEU A 53 -5.41 4.39 5.27
CA LEU A 53 -4.79 3.06 5.13
C LEU A 53 -3.26 3.17 4.99
N MET A 54 -2.77 4.05 4.13
CA MET A 54 -1.33 4.21 3.91
C MET A 54 -0.61 4.66 5.18
N LEU A 55 -1.18 5.64 5.91
CA LEU A 55 -0.63 6.11 7.18
C LEU A 55 -0.67 5.02 8.25
N ALA A 56 -1.77 4.26 8.34
CA ALA A 56 -1.88 3.14 9.28
C ALA A 56 -0.85 2.04 8.98
N ALA A 57 -0.72 1.63 7.72
CA ALA A 57 0.27 0.64 7.28
C ALA A 57 1.71 1.14 7.48
N TRP A 58 1.97 2.43 7.29
CA TRP A 58 3.26 3.05 7.58
C TRP A 58 3.57 3.05 9.08
N SER A 59 2.65 3.54 9.92
CA SER A 59 2.83 3.56 11.37
C SER A 59 3.07 2.16 11.92
N ALA A 60 2.31 1.17 11.44
CA ALA A 60 2.50 -0.22 11.79
C ALA A 60 3.89 -0.75 11.35
N SER A 61 4.35 -0.37 10.15
CA SER A 61 5.70 -0.70 9.68
C SER A 61 6.79 -0.11 10.58
N GLN A 62 6.62 1.13 11.04
CA GLN A 62 7.58 1.76 11.95
C GLN A 62 7.58 1.06 13.30
N ALA A 63 6.40 0.74 13.85
CA ALA A 63 6.28 0.02 15.11
C ALA A 63 6.97 -1.36 15.05
N VAL A 64 6.76 -2.11 13.96
CA VAL A 64 7.48 -3.39 13.75
C VAL A 64 8.99 -3.16 13.66
N GLY A 65 9.44 -2.17 12.88
CA GLY A 65 10.87 -1.87 12.74
C GLY A 65 11.56 -1.55 14.07
N TYR A 66 11.00 -0.62 14.83
CA TYR A 66 11.60 -0.14 16.08
C TYR A 66 11.35 -1.07 17.29
N CYS A 67 10.23 -1.78 17.35
CA CYS A 67 9.88 -2.60 18.52
C CYS A 67 10.20 -4.09 18.36
N LEU A 68 10.27 -4.61 17.13
CA LEU A 68 10.47 -6.04 16.86
C LEU A 68 11.73 -6.37 16.07
N LEU A 69 12.24 -5.42 15.28
CA LEU A 69 13.43 -5.61 14.42
C LEU A 69 14.64 -4.78 14.88
N ASP A 70 14.56 -4.20 16.09
CA ASP A 70 15.65 -3.47 16.74
C ASP A 70 16.25 -2.34 15.88
N TYR A 71 15.42 -1.64 15.10
CA TYR A 71 15.88 -0.46 14.34
C TYR A 71 16.47 0.57 15.30
N SER A 72 17.72 0.95 15.06
CA SER A 72 18.38 1.96 15.87
C SER A 72 17.77 3.35 15.64
N LEU A 73 17.60 4.13 16.70
CA LEU A 73 17.12 5.51 16.61
C LEU A 73 18.24 6.43 16.11
N THR A 74 18.39 6.52 14.78
CA THR A 74 19.38 7.37 14.12
C THR A 74 18.68 8.39 13.21
N ALA A 75 19.35 9.52 12.93
CA ALA A 75 18.86 10.51 11.98
C ALA A 75 18.60 9.91 10.58
N GLN A 76 19.44 8.96 10.16
CA GLN A 76 19.27 8.25 8.89
C GLN A 76 18.00 7.37 8.89
N ASN A 77 17.74 6.63 9.96
CA ASN A 77 16.51 5.82 10.06
C ASN A 77 15.26 6.69 10.15
N ALA A 78 15.32 7.84 10.83
CA ALA A 78 14.25 8.83 10.81
C ALA A 78 14.01 9.40 9.40
N GLY A 79 15.08 9.69 8.65
CA GLY A 79 15.01 10.12 7.25
C GLY A 79 14.33 9.09 6.35
N TRP A 80 14.68 7.81 6.50
CA TRP A 80 14.01 6.72 5.77
C TRP A 80 12.55 6.54 6.19
N ALA A 81 12.23 6.63 7.49
CA ALA A 81 10.86 6.56 7.98
C ALA A 81 9.99 7.65 7.35
N PHE A 82 10.47 8.89 7.32
CA PHE A 82 9.79 10.01 6.68
C PHE A 82 9.68 9.84 5.15
N THR A 83 10.77 9.43 4.49
CA THR A 83 10.78 9.14 3.04
C THR A 83 9.72 8.10 2.68
N LEU A 84 9.59 7.03 3.47
CA LEU A 84 8.62 5.97 3.24
C LEU A 84 7.17 6.45 3.43
N ALA A 85 6.91 7.37 4.37
CA ALA A 85 5.60 7.97 4.52
C ALA A 85 5.20 8.75 3.25
N LEU A 86 6.13 9.58 2.75
CA LEU A 86 5.92 10.32 1.50
C LEU A 86 5.76 9.40 0.29
N ALA A 87 6.56 8.33 0.23
CA ALA A 87 6.49 7.36 -0.86
C ALA A 87 5.16 6.59 -0.85
N ALA A 88 4.64 6.23 0.33
CA ALA A 88 3.33 5.60 0.47
C ALA A 88 2.21 6.53 -0.02
N MET A 89 2.29 7.82 0.32
CA MET A 89 1.35 8.83 -0.19
C MET A 89 1.46 8.97 -1.71
N ALA A 90 2.67 9.14 -2.24
CA ALA A 90 2.88 9.28 -3.67
C ALA A 90 2.37 8.07 -4.46
N ALA A 91 2.56 6.84 -3.95
CA ALA A 91 2.02 5.63 -4.55
C ALA A 91 0.49 5.72 -4.75
N LEU A 92 -0.24 6.12 -3.72
CA LEU A 92 -1.70 6.29 -3.78
C LEU A 92 -2.09 7.41 -4.75
N LEU A 93 -1.46 8.58 -4.63
CA LEU A 93 -1.83 9.76 -5.42
C LEU A 93 -1.56 9.58 -6.91
N VAL A 94 -0.42 8.98 -7.26
CA VAL A 94 -0.06 8.70 -8.66
C VAL A 94 -0.97 7.64 -9.25
N ALA A 95 -1.30 6.59 -8.50
CA ALA A 95 -2.27 5.57 -8.94
C ALA A 95 -3.69 6.15 -9.14
N ASP A 96 -4.17 6.95 -8.20
CA ASP A 96 -5.46 7.64 -8.26
C ASP A 96 -5.56 8.54 -9.49
N HIS A 97 -4.52 9.32 -9.75
CA HIS A 97 -4.44 10.17 -10.93
C HIS A 97 -4.41 9.36 -12.23
N ALA A 98 -3.55 8.32 -12.32
CA ALA A 98 -3.41 7.50 -13.52
C ALA A 98 -4.69 6.76 -13.91
N VAL A 99 -5.42 6.22 -12.92
CA VAL A 99 -6.70 5.54 -13.18
C VAL A 99 -7.80 6.52 -13.57
N SER A 100 -7.78 7.74 -13.03
CA SER A 100 -8.79 8.77 -13.32
C SER A 100 -8.56 9.45 -14.67
N ALA A 101 -7.31 9.53 -15.12
CA ALA A 101 -6.94 10.17 -16.39
C ALA A 101 -7.24 9.32 -17.64
N LEU A 102 -7.41 8.00 -17.47
CA LEU A 102 -7.57 7.07 -18.60
C LEU A 102 -9.02 6.52 -18.65
N PRO A 103 -9.71 6.57 -19.81
CA PRO A 103 -11.08 6.06 -19.96
C PRO A 103 -11.09 4.52 -20.10
N VAL A 104 -10.64 3.81 -19.06
CA VAL A 104 -10.53 2.34 -19.06
C VAL A 104 -11.73 1.72 -18.37
N ARG A 105 -12.48 0.87 -19.10
CA ARG A 105 -13.67 0.17 -18.56
C ARG A 105 -13.34 -1.14 -17.84
N SER A 106 -12.28 -1.84 -18.24
CA SER A 106 -11.90 -3.12 -17.64
C SER A 106 -11.34 -2.94 -16.23
N SER A 107 -11.99 -3.57 -15.24
CA SER A 107 -11.52 -3.57 -13.85
C SER A 107 -10.10 -4.14 -13.69
N PHE A 108 -9.75 -5.15 -14.48
CA PHE A 108 -8.41 -5.72 -14.48
C PHE A 108 -7.38 -4.74 -15.02
N ALA A 109 -7.66 -4.10 -16.16
CA ALA A 109 -6.76 -3.10 -16.73
C ALA A 109 -6.57 -1.90 -15.79
N ARG A 110 -7.63 -1.44 -15.12
CA ARG A 110 -7.54 -0.40 -14.08
C ARG A 110 -6.64 -0.82 -12.91
N LEU A 111 -6.72 -2.07 -12.46
CA LEU A 111 -5.87 -2.61 -11.40
C LEU A 111 -4.39 -2.65 -11.83
N VAL A 112 -4.11 -3.09 -13.06
CA VAL A 112 -2.76 -3.10 -13.62
C VAL A 112 -2.19 -1.69 -13.72
N ILE A 113 -2.98 -0.73 -14.23
CA ILE A 113 -2.58 0.69 -14.32
C ILE A 113 -2.30 1.24 -12.92
N ALA A 114 -3.22 1.04 -11.97
CA ALA A 114 -3.06 1.50 -10.60
C ALA A 114 -1.78 0.94 -9.97
N TYR A 115 -1.50 -0.34 -10.18
CA TYR A 115 -0.32 -1.01 -9.65
C TYR A 115 0.99 -0.46 -10.23
N ILE A 116 1.08 -0.34 -11.55
CA ILE A 116 2.27 0.20 -12.22
C ILE A 116 2.51 1.65 -11.77
N ALA A 117 1.46 2.47 -11.78
CA ALA A 117 1.51 3.87 -11.36
C ALA A 117 1.92 4.01 -9.88
N ALA A 118 1.37 3.18 -9.00
CA ALA A 118 1.74 3.15 -7.58
C ALA A 118 3.20 2.78 -7.37
N PHE A 119 3.69 1.75 -8.09
CA PHE A 119 5.08 1.32 -7.99
C PHE A 119 6.04 2.42 -8.46
N VAL A 120 5.74 3.06 -9.59
CA VAL A 120 6.55 4.18 -10.11
C VAL A 120 6.54 5.35 -9.13
N GLY A 121 5.36 5.78 -8.66
CA GLY A 121 5.24 6.89 -7.69
C GLY A 121 6.01 6.62 -6.39
N PHE A 122 5.91 5.40 -5.87
CA PHE A 122 6.66 4.97 -4.69
C PHE A 122 8.17 5.05 -4.93
N LYS A 123 8.67 4.44 -6.02
CA LYS A 123 10.10 4.35 -6.29
C LYS A 123 10.74 5.69 -6.63
N LEU A 124 10.01 6.61 -7.25
CA LEU A 124 10.48 7.98 -7.49
C LEU A 124 10.77 8.72 -6.18
N VAL A 125 9.86 8.65 -5.19
CA VAL A 125 10.10 9.29 -3.89
C VAL A 125 11.23 8.60 -3.13
N VAL A 126 11.30 7.26 -3.16
CA VAL A 126 12.42 6.52 -2.57
C VAL A 126 13.75 6.91 -3.22
N LEU A 127 13.76 7.19 -4.53
CA LEU A 127 14.97 7.62 -5.24
C LEU A 127 15.41 9.01 -4.79
N VAL A 128 14.46 9.94 -4.64
CA VAL A 128 14.75 11.28 -4.08
C VAL A 128 15.35 11.15 -2.68
N GLY A 129 14.78 10.31 -1.82
CA GLY A 129 15.35 10.04 -0.50
C GLY A 129 16.75 9.43 -0.56
N ALA A 130 16.96 8.45 -1.45
CA ALA A 130 18.26 7.81 -1.65
C ALA A 130 19.34 8.82 -2.05
N VAL A 131 19.00 9.73 -2.98
CA VAL A 131 19.89 10.82 -3.41
C VAL A 131 20.15 11.80 -2.27
N ALA A 132 19.11 12.23 -1.55
CA ALA A 132 19.24 13.21 -0.46
C ALA A 132 20.10 12.69 0.70
N MET A 133 20.04 11.39 0.99
CA MET A 133 20.80 10.75 2.07
C MET A 133 22.11 10.12 1.60
N ASN A 134 22.40 10.15 0.30
CA ASN A 134 23.51 9.44 -0.33
C ASN A 134 23.61 7.96 0.10
N ALA A 135 22.46 7.27 0.15
CA ALA A 135 22.34 5.92 0.70
C ALA A 135 21.22 5.13 0.00
N GLY A 136 21.28 3.79 0.03
CA GLY A 136 20.17 2.94 -0.43
C GLY A 136 20.08 2.74 -1.96
N TYR A 137 21.09 3.14 -2.73
CA TYR A 137 21.13 2.97 -4.19
C TYR A 137 21.02 1.51 -4.65
N ALA A 138 21.45 0.55 -3.83
CA ALA A 138 21.29 -0.88 -4.13
C ALA A 138 19.83 -1.25 -4.44
N ALA A 139 18.86 -0.54 -3.84
CA ALA A 139 17.43 -0.76 -4.10
C ALA A 139 16.97 -0.41 -5.53
N PHE A 140 17.84 0.18 -6.36
CA PHE A 140 17.57 0.60 -7.73
C PHE A 140 18.33 -0.21 -8.79
N THR A 141 19.06 -1.24 -8.38
CA THR A 141 19.59 -2.21 -9.33
C THR A 141 18.45 -2.91 -10.09
N PRO A 142 18.59 -3.17 -11.40
CA PRO A 142 17.51 -3.71 -12.21
C PRO A 142 16.91 -5.01 -11.66
N ASP A 143 17.76 -5.87 -11.10
CA ASP A 143 17.36 -7.15 -10.53
C ASP A 143 16.58 -6.98 -9.21
N ILE A 144 16.96 -6.03 -8.35
CA ILE A 144 16.20 -5.71 -7.14
C ILE A 144 14.85 -5.07 -7.52
N LEU A 145 14.84 -4.14 -8.48
CA LEU A 145 13.60 -3.52 -8.97
C LEU A 145 12.61 -4.55 -9.49
N LEU A 146 13.06 -5.47 -10.34
CA LEU A 146 12.21 -6.52 -10.89
C LEU A 146 11.71 -7.46 -9.79
N ARG A 147 12.59 -7.89 -8.87
CA ARG A 147 12.17 -8.74 -7.74
C ARG A 147 11.13 -8.05 -6.85
N GLN A 148 11.30 -6.75 -6.57
CA GLN A 148 10.33 -5.96 -5.81
C GLN A 148 9.00 -5.83 -6.56
N PHE A 149 9.05 -5.54 -7.87
CA PHE A 149 7.86 -5.44 -8.71
C PHE A 149 7.09 -6.76 -8.79
N VAL A 150 7.77 -7.91 -8.94
CA VAL A 150 7.08 -9.21 -8.96
C VAL A 150 6.52 -9.53 -7.57
N ARG A 151 7.30 -9.32 -6.51
CA ARG A 151 6.87 -9.59 -5.12
C ARG A 151 5.62 -8.78 -4.76
N TYR A 152 5.59 -7.49 -5.06
CA TYR A 152 4.41 -6.66 -4.78
C TYR A 152 3.21 -7.03 -5.65
N ALA A 153 3.41 -7.51 -6.88
CA ALA A 153 2.32 -8.04 -7.70
C ALA A 153 1.73 -9.33 -7.11
N LEU A 154 2.56 -10.23 -6.58
CA LEU A 154 2.10 -11.44 -5.88
C LEU A 154 1.32 -11.08 -4.60
N ILE A 155 1.83 -10.12 -3.82
CA ILE A 155 1.13 -9.61 -2.64
C ILE A 155 -0.20 -8.96 -3.03
N LEU A 156 -0.24 -8.18 -4.11
CA LEU A 156 -1.47 -7.61 -4.64
C LEU A 156 -2.50 -8.70 -4.98
N GLY A 157 -2.07 -9.78 -5.64
CA GLY A 157 -2.91 -10.94 -5.91
C GLY A 157 -3.45 -11.58 -4.62
N GLY A 158 -2.58 -11.78 -3.62
CA GLY A 158 -2.96 -12.31 -2.31
C GLY A 158 -3.94 -11.41 -1.55
N LEU A 159 -3.71 -10.10 -1.51
CA LEU A 159 -4.60 -9.12 -0.89
C LEU A 159 -5.95 -9.04 -1.63
N ARG A 160 -5.95 -9.13 -2.96
CA ARG A 160 -7.18 -9.18 -3.74
C ARG A 160 -7.98 -10.45 -3.45
N LEU A 161 -7.32 -11.60 -3.37
CA LEU A 161 -7.96 -12.86 -2.97
C LEU A 161 -8.52 -12.76 -1.55
N PHE A 162 -7.75 -12.22 -0.62
CA PHE A 162 -8.20 -11.99 0.76
C PHE A 162 -9.44 -11.09 0.82
N GLN A 163 -9.45 -10.00 0.05
CA GLN A 163 -10.63 -9.15 -0.07
C GLN A 163 -11.85 -9.90 -0.62
N LEU A 164 -11.67 -10.73 -1.65
CA LEU A 164 -12.76 -11.54 -2.21
C LEU A 164 -13.32 -12.54 -1.17
N LEU A 165 -12.44 -13.12 -0.34
CA LEU A 165 -12.86 -14.00 0.75
C LEU A 165 -13.68 -13.23 1.80
N LEU A 166 -13.25 -12.03 2.20
CA LEU A 166 -14.00 -11.18 3.13
C LEU A 166 -15.37 -10.77 2.57
N GLU A 167 -15.45 -10.48 1.26
CA GLU A 167 -16.71 -10.20 0.56
C GLU A 167 -17.63 -11.44 0.54
N SER A 168 -17.10 -12.62 0.23
CA SER A 168 -17.87 -13.88 0.20
C SER A 168 -18.37 -14.32 1.57
N GLY A 169 -17.62 -14.02 2.65
CA GLY A 169 -18.01 -14.30 4.02
C GLY A 169 -19.08 -13.36 4.58
N GLY A 170 -19.56 -12.39 3.79
CA GLY A 170 -20.57 -11.41 4.22
C GLY A 170 -20.06 -10.34 5.19
N LEU A 171 -18.75 -10.31 5.47
CA LEU A 171 -18.10 -9.35 6.37
C LEU A 171 -17.91 -7.97 5.71
N LEU A 172 -17.95 -7.92 4.38
CA LEU A 172 -17.67 -6.72 3.59
C LEU A 172 -18.71 -6.58 2.47
N ARG A 173 -19.59 -5.57 2.56
CA ARG A 173 -20.51 -5.21 1.45
C ARG A 173 -19.82 -4.27 0.46
N ARG A 174 -20.23 -4.36 -0.81
CA ARG A 174 -19.66 -3.66 -1.99
C ARG A 174 -19.64 -2.12 -1.91
N ASP A 175 -20.30 -1.51 -0.93
CA ASP A 175 -20.53 -0.06 -0.86
C ASP A 175 -19.41 0.74 -0.18
N LEU A 176 -18.15 0.27 -0.26
CA LEU A 176 -16.99 0.95 0.33
C LEU A 176 -16.74 2.36 -0.23
N ARG A 177 -17.20 2.64 -1.46
CA ARG A 177 -17.14 3.95 -2.10
C ARG A 177 -18.37 4.84 -1.87
N ALA A 178 -19.53 4.29 -1.52
CA ALA A 178 -20.80 5.02 -1.44
C ALA A 178 -20.99 5.82 -0.13
N ALA A 179 -19.99 5.79 0.75
CA ALA A 179 -20.03 6.38 2.10
C ALA A 179 -19.26 7.71 2.20
N ALA A 180 -19.11 8.43 1.08
CA ALA A 180 -18.42 9.72 0.96
C ALA A 180 -19.42 10.80 0.55
#